data_AF-A0A369LII1-F1
#
_entry.id   AF-A0A369LII1-F1
#
_cell.length_a   1.000
_cell.length_b   1.000
_cell.length_c   1.000
_cell.angle_alpha   90.00
_cell.angle_beta   90.00
_cell.angle_gamma   90.00
#
_symmetry.space_group_name_H-M   'P 1'
#
loop_
_entity.id
_entity.type
_entity.pdbx_description
1 polymer ?
#
loop_
_entity_poly.entity_id
_entity_poly.type
_entity_poly.pdbx_seq_one_letter_code
_entity_poly.pdbx_strand_id
1 'polypeptide(L)'
;MGFVMFGVMLLSIISILAVEAGASPVIGLIVFFFSSGFFVTFFTTMFLQLAPRMRTPQLWVGMGRAANNVCAFTISGASLALTQAGVVAVMIASIVLFMLASTAFIGAGLFRLPPTAREREVTEAGLAAESAPSAEELQAEFIARYGLTPRETDVLRAVACDERPLKQIADDLGISLRMVQRHLTNIYEKTDTQTRTGLTKEFMGK
;
A
#
# COMPACT_ATOMS: atom_id res chain seq x y z
N MET A 1 -13.92 -5.18 -3.59
CA MET A 1 -13.28 -6.52 -3.54
C MET A 1 -13.75 -7.36 -2.36
N GLY A 2 -13.69 -6.86 -1.11
CA GLY A 2 -14.04 -7.66 0.09
C GLY A 2 -15.42 -8.34 0.06
N PHE A 3 -16.48 -7.64 -0.36
CA PHE A 3 -17.83 -8.21 -0.44
C PHE A 3 -17.98 -9.32 -1.50
N VAL A 4 -17.40 -9.09 -2.69
CA VAL A 4 -17.37 -10.07 -3.78
C VAL A 4 -16.59 -11.31 -3.35
N MET A 5 -15.44 -11.12 -2.70
CA MET A 5 -14.60 -12.19 -2.19
C MET A 5 -15.32 -13.05 -1.16
N PHE A 6 -16.04 -12.41 -0.23
CA PHE A 6 -16.87 -13.10 0.74
C PHE A 6 -17.97 -13.93 0.07
N GLY A 7 -18.70 -13.35 -0.88
CA GLY A 7 -19.73 -14.07 -1.65
C GLY A 7 -19.16 -15.30 -2.37
N VAL A 8 -17.99 -15.17 -3.00
CA VAL A 8 -17.31 -16.29 -3.68
C VAL A 8 -16.85 -17.36 -2.68
N MET A 9 -16.34 -16.96 -1.51
CA MET A 9 -15.96 -17.90 -0.45
C MET A 9 -17.17 -18.69 0.07
N LEU A 10 -18.31 -18.03 0.33
CA LEU A 10 -19.52 -18.72 0.75
C LEU A 10 -20.05 -19.66 -0.33
N LEU A 11 -20.05 -19.22 -1.59
CA LEU A 11 -20.45 -20.04 -2.73
C LEU A 11 -19.59 -21.32 -2.82
N SER A 12 -18.28 -21.20 -2.60
CA SER A 12 -17.36 -22.34 -2.58
C SER A 12 -17.70 -23.32 -1.45
N ILE A 13 -17.95 -22.84 -0.24
CA ILE A 13 -18.32 -23.71 0.90
C ILE A 13 -19.68 -24.39 0.66
N ILE A 14 -20.67 -23.66 0.15
CA ILE A 14 -21.99 -24.20 -0.19
C ILE A 14 -21.87 -25.27 -1.27
N SER A 15 -21.00 -25.09 -2.27
CA SER A 15 -20.80 -26.09 -3.32
C SER A 15 -20.24 -27.41 -2.78
N ILE A 16 -19.34 -27.36 -1.78
CA ILE A 16 -18.83 -28.55 -1.11
C ILE A 16 -19.96 -29.28 -0.39
N LEU A 17 -20.76 -28.55 0.39
CA LEU A 17 -21.93 -29.11 1.08
C LEU A 17 -22.94 -29.73 0.11
N ALA A 18 -23.18 -29.09 -1.04
CA ALA A 18 -24.08 -29.60 -2.06
C ALA A 18 -23.55 -30.92 -2.65
N VAL A 19 -22.26 -31.02 -2.96
CA VAL A 19 -21.65 -32.25 -3.49
C VAL A 19 -21.72 -33.38 -2.47
N GLU A 20 -21.39 -33.11 -1.20
CA GLU A 20 -21.51 -34.11 -0.12
C GLU A 20 -22.97 -34.53 0.13
N ALA A 21 -23.93 -33.66 -0.14
CA ALA A 21 -25.37 -33.95 -0.08
C ALA A 21 -25.92 -34.67 -1.34
N GLY A 22 -25.05 -35.04 -2.30
CA GLY A 22 -25.41 -35.80 -3.49
C GLY A 22 -25.57 -34.99 -4.78
N ALA A 23 -25.20 -33.71 -4.80
CA ALA A 23 -25.13 -32.95 -6.05
C ALA A 23 -24.00 -33.44 -6.96
N SER A 24 -24.09 -33.13 -8.25
CA SER A 24 -23.08 -33.53 -9.23
C SER A 24 -21.69 -32.97 -8.87
N PRO A 25 -20.64 -33.83 -8.80
CA PRO A 25 -19.27 -33.38 -8.56
C PRO A 25 -18.76 -32.37 -9.59
N VAL A 26 -19.31 -32.39 -10.81
CA VAL A 26 -18.98 -31.44 -11.88
C VAL A 26 -19.32 -30.00 -11.46
N ILE A 27 -20.43 -29.80 -10.74
CA ILE A 27 -20.83 -28.48 -10.24
C ILE A 27 -19.81 -27.99 -9.22
N GLY A 28 -19.39 -28.85 -8.29
CA GLY A 28 -18.33 -28.54 -7.32
C GLY A 28 -17.02 -28.15 -8.00
N LEU A 29 -16.63 -28.88 -9.06
CA LEU A 29 -15.41 -28.59 -9.81
C LEU A 29 -15.48 -27.23 -10.53
N ILE A 30 -16.61 -26.90 -11.15
CA ILE A 30 -16.83 -25.61 -11.81
C ILE A 30 -16.70 -24.47 -10.78
N VAL A 31 -17.39 -24.60 -9.64
CA VAL A 31 -17.35 -23.59 -8.58
C VAL A 31 -15.95 -23.48 -7.98
N PHE A 32 -15.23 -24.59 -7.82
CA PHE A 32 -13.86 -24.61 -7.34
C PHE A 32 -12.91 -23.82 -8.26
N PHE A 33 -12.91 -24.09 -9.57
CA PHE A 33 -12.03 -23.38 -10.51
C PHE A 33 -12.39 -21.91 -10.63
N PHE A 34 -13.70 -21.60 -10.67
CA PHE A 34 -14.17 -20.23 -10.66
C PHE A 34 -13.67 -19.47 -9.42
N SER A 35 -13.89 -20.05 -8.23
CA SER A 35 -13.50 -19.44 -6.95
C SER A 35 -11.98 -19.27 -6.84
N SER A 36 -11.20 -20.26 -7.27
CA SER A 36 -9.73 -20.23 -7.27
C SER A 36 -9.16 -19.01 -8.02
N GLY A 37 -9.75 -18.64 -9.16
CA GLY A 37 -9.36 -17.43 -9.90
C GLY A 37 -9.57 -16.14 -9.10
N PHE A 38 -10.65 -16.05 -8.34
CA PHE A 38 -10.92 -14.92 -7.44
C PHE A 38 -9.94 -14.88 -6.27
N PHE A 39 -9.60 -16.02 -5.65
CA PHE A 39 -8.61 -16.08 -4.57
C PHE A 39 -7.24 -15.56 -5.04
N VAL A 40 -6.75 -16.03 -6.20
CA VAL A 40 -5.47 -15.57 -6.75
C VAL A 40 -5.48 -14.06 -7.02
N THR A 41 -6.56 -13.55 -7.62
CA THR A 41 -6.72 -12.12 -7.90
C THR A 41 -6.77 -11.31 -6.61
N PHE A 42 -7.53 -11.77 -5.62
CA PHE A 42 -7.64 -11.12 -4.31
C PHE A 42 -6.29 -11.02 -3.60
N PHE A 43 -5.55 -12.12 -3.47
CA PHE A 43 -4.21 -12.10 -2.87
C PHE A 43 -3.26 -11.19 -3.65
N THR A 44 -3.26 -11.27 -4.98
CA THR A 44 -2.40 -10.41 -5.80
C THR A 44 -2.72 -8.94 -5.59
N THR A 45 -4.01 -8.55 -5.63
CA THR A 45 -4.43 -7.16 -5.40
C THR A 45 -4.14 -6.68 -3.98
N MET A 46 -4.36 -7.52 -2.96
CA MET A 46 -4.06 -7.17 -1.56
C MET A 46 -2.57 -6.86 -1.37
N PHE A 47 -1.70 -7.72 -1.90
CA PHE A 47 -0.25 -7.53 -1.82
C PHE A 47 0.23 -6.34 -2.67
N LEU A 48 -0.40 -6.07 -3.81
CA LEU A 48 -0.13 -4.87 -4.61
C LEU A 48 -0.46 -3.59 -3.83
N GLN A 49 -1.59 -3.56 -3.13
CA GLN A 49 -2.01 -2.42 -2.31
C GLN A 49 -1.17 -2.27 -1.04
N LEU A 50 -0.63 -3.37 -0.52
CA LEU A 50 0.25 -3.36 0.64
C LEU A 50 1.67 -2.92 0.29
N ALA A 51 2.16 -3.26 -0.91
CA ALA A 51 3.55 -3.06 -1.31
C ALA A 51 4.11 -1.64 -1.11
N PRO A 52 3.39 -0.53 -1.42
CA PRO A 52 3.89 0.83 -1.22
C PRO A 52 4.17 1.19 0.24
N ARG A 53 3.51 0.51 1.20
CA ARG A 53 3.68 0.74 2.63
C ARG A 53 4.82 -0.06 3.24
N MET A 54 5.48 -0.92 2.46
CA MET A 54 6.53 -1.81 2.94
C MET A 54 7.91 -1.32 2.51
N ARG A 55 8.94 -1.66 3.31
CA ARG A 55 10.33 -1.23 3.07
C ARG A 55 10.92 -1.67 1.73
N THR A 56 10.41 -2.76 1.14
CA THR A 56 10.93 -3.35 -0.12
C THR A 56 9.79 -3.65 -1.11
N PRO A 57 9.14 -2.63 -1.71
CA PRO A 57 7.91 -2.80 -2.48
C PRO A 57 8.00 -3.85 -3.60
N GLN A 58 9.16 -3.95 -4.25
CA GLN A 58 9.41 -4.87 -5.36
C GLN A 58 9.20 -6.35 -4.96
N LEU A 59 9.53 -6.73 -3.73
CA LEU A 59 9.32 -8.10 -3.24
C LEU A 59 7.84 -8.36 -2.89
N TRP A 60 7.11 -7.34 -2.43
CA TRP A 60 5.74 -7.47 -1.97
C TRP A 60 4.74 -7.59 -3.13
N VAL A 61 4.96 -6.90 -4.25
CA VAL A 61 4.07 -6.93 -5.43
C VAL A 61 3.85 -8.36 -5.94
N GLY A 62 4.90 -9.19 -5.98
CA GLY A 62 4.82 -10.59 -6.44
C GLY A 62 4.41 -11.59 -5.36
N MET A 63 4.44 -11.19 -4.09
CA MET A 63 4.30 -12.11 -2.94
C MET A 63 2.91 -12.74 -2.84
N GLY A 64 1.87 -12.10 -3.39
CA GLY A 64 0.50 -12.65 -3.39
C GLY A 64 0.40 -14.05 -4.03
N ARG A 65 1.20 -14.35 -5.06
CA ARG A 65 1.21 -15.68 -5.69
C ARG A 65 1.86 -16.72 -4.78
N ALA A 66 2.97 -16.36 -4.14
CA ALA A 66 3.65 -17.24 -3.18
C ALA A 66 2.74 -17.53 -1.98
N ALA A 67 2.12 -16.50 -1.41
CA ALA A 67 1.18 -16.62 -0.31
C ALA A 67 0.00 -17.54 -0.66
N ASN A 68 -0.60 -17.37 -1.85
CA ASN A 68 -1.70 -18.23 -2.30
C ASN A 68 -1.28 -19.71 -2.40
N ASN A 69 -0.10 -19.99 -2.98
CA ASN A 69 0.38 -21.37 -3.13
C ASN A 69 0.79 -22.01 -1.80
N VAL A 70 1.40 -21.25 -0.89
CA VAL A 70 1.72 -21.72 0.47
C VAL A 70 0.43 -22.04 1.24
N CYS A 71 -0.58 -21.18 1.13
CA CYS A 71 -1.90 -21.42 1.72
C CYS A 71 -2.52 -22.71 1.14
N ALA A 72 -2.52 -22.88 -0.18
CA ALA A 72 -3.02 -24.08 -0.82
C ALA A 72 -2.28 -25.35 -0.35
N PHE A 73 -0.94 -25.29 -0.27
CA PHE A 73 -0.12 -26.41 0.17
C PHE A 73 -0.40 -26.81 1.62
N THR A 74 -0.45 -25.83 2.53
CA THR A 74 -0.69 -26.06 3.96
C THR A 74 -2.10 -26.62 4.23
N ILE A 75 -3.10 -26.10 3.53
CA ILE A 75 -4.49 -26.58 3.66
C ILE A 75 -4.68 -27.95 3.01
N SER A 76 -3.94 -28.27 1.94
CA SER A 76 -4.10 -29.56 1.22
C SER A 76 -3.89 -30.77 2.13
N GLY A 77 -2.89 -30.73 3.02
CA GLY A 77 -2.63 -31.82 3.97
C GLY A 77 -3.77 -32.00 4.97
N ALA A 78 -4.25 -30.90 5.56
CA ALA A 78 -5.38 -30.92 6.49
C ALA A 78 -6.67 -31.37 5.80
N SER A 79 -6.90 -30.90 4.57
CA SER A 79 -8.06 -31.28 3.76
C SER A 79 -8.07 -32.78 3.43
N LEU A 80 -6.91 -33.37 3.14
CA LEU A 80 -6.82 -34.80 2.87
C LEU A 80 -7.10 -35.65 4.11
N ALA A 81 -6.58 -35.25 5.26
CA ALA A 81 -6.89 -35.93 6.53
C ALA A 81 -8.39 -35.83 6.86
N LEU A 82 -9.00 -34.68 6.57
CA LEU A 82 -10.42 -34.44 6.79
C LEU A 82 -11.31 -35.28 5.87
N THR A 83 -10.97 -35.41 4.57
CA THR A 83 -11.73 -36.25 3.64
C THR A 83 -11.62 -37.73 3.99
N GLN A 84 -10.48 -38.18 4.53
CA GLN A 84 -10.32 -39.53 5.05
C GLN A 84 -11.16 -39.82 6.31
N ALA A 85 -11.51 -38.78 7.08
CA ALA A 85 -12.39 -38.91 8.26
C ALA A 85 -13.87 -39.13 7.89
N GLY A 86 -14.23 -38.98 6.62
CA GLY A 86 -15.55 -39.30 6.07
C GLY A 86 -16.45 -38.07 5.83
N VAL A 87 -17.52 -38.31 5.07
CA VAL A 87 -18.45 -37.29 4.55
C VAL A 87 -19.02 -36.40 5.67
N VAL A 88 -19.44 -37.01 6.79
CA VAL A 88 -20.01 -36.27 7.93
C VAL A 88 -19.00 -35.29 8.52
N ALA A 89 -17.72 -35.66 8.61
CA ALA A 89 -16.67 -34.78 9.12
C ALA A 89 -16.43 -33.57 8.18
N VAL A 90 -16.41 -33.82 6.87
CA VAL A 90 -16.32 -32.77 5.85
C VAL A 90 -17.49 -31.79 5.97
N MET A 91 -18.73 -32.29 6.08
CA MET A 91 -19.92 -31.46 6.23
C MET A 91 -19.87 -30.58 7.48
N ILE A 92 -19.50 -31.16 8.64
CA ILE A 92 -19.37 -30.41 9.90
C ILE A 92 -18.31 -29.31 9.75
N ALA A 93 -17.14 -29.64 9.20
CA ALA A 93 -16.07 -28.68 8.99
C ALA A 93 -16.50 -27.54 8.04
N SER A 94 -17.20 -27.85 6.94
CA SER A 94 -17.74 -26.83 6.03
C SER A 94 -18.74 -25.90 6.72
N ILE A 95 -19.64 -26.43 7.56
CA ILE A 95 -20.59 -25.61 8.33
C ILE A 95 -19.84 -24.71 9.33
N VAL A 96 -18.86 -25.25 10.06
CA VAL A 96 -18.05 -24.46 11.00
C VAL A 96 -17.30 -23.35 10.26
N LEU A 97 -16.68 -23.66 9.12
CA LEU A 97 -15.99 -22.67 8.29
C LEU A 97 -16.95 -21.59 7.77
N PHE A 98 -18.16 -21.95 7.37
CA PHE A 98 -19.20 -21.01 6.95
C PHE A 98 -19.55 -20.02 8.07
N MET A 99 -19.75 -20.53 9.30
CA MET A 99 -20.10 -19.72 10.47
C MET A 99 -18.94 -18.79 10.87
N LEU A 100 -17.71 -19.30 10.87
CA LEU A 100 -16.51 -18.52 11.16
C LEU A 100 -16.29 -17.42 10.11
N ALA A 101 -16.42 -17.75 8.82
CA ALA A 101 -16.30 -16.77 7.74
C ALA A 101 -17.35 -15.67 7.86
N SER A 102 -18.60 -16.05 8.14
CA SER A 102 -19.72 -15.10 8.27
C SER A 102 -19.55 -14.19 9.49
N THR A 103 -19.18 -14.74 10.65
CA THR A 103 -18.95 -13.96 11.87
C THR A 103 -17.74 -13.03 11.73
N ALA A 104 -16.64 -13.50 11.12
CA ALA A 104 -15.49 -12.66 10.83
C ALA A 104 -15.83 -11.52 9.85
N PHE A 105 -16.63 -11.80 8.82
CA PHE A 105 -17.06 -10.79 7.85
C PHE A 105 -17.96 -9.72 8.48
N ILE A 106 -18.90 -10.12 9.33
CA ILE A 106 -19.76 -9.21 10.09
C ILE A 106 -18.93 -8.40 11.09
N GLY A 107 -18.02 -9.05 11.82
CA GLY A 107 -17.13 -8.43 12.79
C GLY A 107 -16.15 -7.43 12.17
N ALA A 108 -15.72 -7.66 10.94
CA ALA A 108 -14.92 -6.73 10.16
C ALA A 108 -15.68 -5.43 9.76
N GLY A 109 -16.98 -5.32 10.08
CA GLY A 109 -17.74 -4.09 9.92
C GLY A 109 -18.08 -3.74 8.47
N LEU A 110 -17.93 -4.66 7.52
CA LEU A 110 -18.24 -4.43 6.10
C LEU A 110 -19.75 -4.42 5.79
N PHE A 111 -20.59 -4.69 6.79
CA PHE A 111 -22.04 -4.45 6.76
C PHE A 111 -22.43 -3.05 7.26
N ARG A 112 -21.46 -2.20 7.62
CA ARG A 112 -21.75 -0.81 8.00
C ARG A 112 -22.38 -0.10 6.81
N LEU A 113 -23.61 0.37 7.02
CA LEU A 113 -24.35 1.33 6.19
C LEU A 113 -23.41 2.43 5.66
N PRO A 114 -23.71 3.04 4.49
CA PRO A 114 -22.85 4.03 3.86
C PRO A 114 -22.35 5.04 4.90
N PRO A 115 -21.04 5.36 4.91
CA PRO A 115 -20.48 6.29 5.88
C PRO A 115 -21.31 7.57 5.88
N THR A 116 -21.67 8.06 7.06
CA THR A 116 -22.34 9.36 7.17
C THR A 116 -21.49 10.41 6.46
N ALA A 117 -22.10 11.48 5.92
CA ALA A 117 -21.37 12.52 5.16
C ALA A 117 -20.08 13.00 5.87
N ARG A 118 -20.09 13.00 7.21
CA ARG A 118 -18.96 13.32 8.08
C ARG A 118 -17.80 12.31 8.03
N GLU A 119 -18.07 11.01 7.96
CA GLU A 119 -17.02 9.99 7.79
C GLU A 119 -16.44 10.01 6.38
N ARG A 120 -17.25 10.38 5.38
CA ARG A 120 -16.78 10.58 4.01
C ARG A 120 -15.84 11.78 3.90
N GLU A 121 -16.17 12.91 4.54
CA GLU A 121 -15.28 14.06 4.65
C GLU A 121 -13.96 13.71 5.36
N VAL A 122 -14.01 12.94 6.44
CA VAL A 122 -12.79 12.51 7.16
C VAL A 122 -11.95 11.55 6.31
N THR A 123 -12.58 10.66 5.56
CA THR A 123 -11.88 9.71 4.68
C THR A 123 -11.31 10.41 3.44
N GLU A 124 -12.07 11.31 2.81
CA GLU A 124 -11.60 12.11 1.68
C GLU A 124 -10.51 13.10 2.12
N ALA A 125 -10.61 13.70 3.31
CA ALA A 125 -9.54 14.52 3.89
C ALA A 125 -8.30 13.69 4.24
N GLY A 126 -8.48 12.47 4.75
CA GLY A 126 -7.38 11.54 5.01
C GLY A 126 -6.66 11.09 3.74
N LEU A 127 -7.43 10.76 2.69
CA LEU A 127 -6.90 10.41 1.37
C LEU A 127 -6.26 11.62 0.67
N ALA A 128 -6.80 12.83 0.85
CA ALA A 128 -6.21 14.07 0.34
C ALA A 128 -4.91 14.43 1.09
N ALA A 129 -4.82 14.12 2.38
CA ALA A 129 -3.58 14.29 3.16
C ALA A 129 -2.52 13.23 2.80
N GLU A 130 -2.93 12.00 2.46
CA GLU A 130 -2.02 10.92 2.01
C GLU A 130 -1.59 11.11 0.53
N SER A 131 -2.33 11.88 -0.26
CA SER A 131 -2.01 12.23 -1.66
C SER A 131 -1.47 13.65 -1.84
N ALA A 132 -1.37 14.43 -0.76
CA ALA A 132 -0.63 15.68 -0.79
C ALA A 132 0.85 15.35 -1.04
N PRO A 133 1.51 16.00 -2.01
CA PRO A 133 2.92 15.76 -2.27
C PRO A 133 3.70 16.02 -0.98
N SER A 134 4.47 15.01 -0.56
CA SER A 134 5.29 15.11 0.63
C SER A 134 6.27 16.28 0.49
N ALA A 135 6.71 16.85 1.61
CA ALA A 135 7.69 17.94 1.59
C ALA A 135 8.97 17.56 0.81
N GLU A 136 9.34 16.27 0.81
CA GLU A 136 10.47 15.75 0.05
C GLU A 136 10.20 15.72 -1.47
N GLU A 137 8.97 15.38 -1.90
CA GLU A 137 8.57 15.39 -3.31
C GLU A 137 8.50 16.82 -3.87
N LEU A 138 7.96 17.78 -3.10
CA LEU A 138 7.98 19.20 -3.46
C LEU A 138 9.40 19.75 -3.62
N GLN A 139 10.30 19.37 -2.71
CA GLN A 139 11.71 19.76 -2.79
C GLN A 139 12.40 19.10 -4.00
N ALA A 140 12.11 17.84 -4.29
CA ALA A 140 12.65 17.14 -5.45
C ALA A 140 12.16 17.76 -6.77
N GLU A 141 10.87 18.13 -6.84
CA GLU A 141 10.30 18.84 -7.98
C GLU A 141 10.94 20.22 -8.16
N PHE A 142 11.16 20.97 -7.08
CA PHE A 142 11.86 22.26 -7.12
C PHE A 142 13.28 22.12 -7.67
N ILE A 143 14.05 21.14 -7.17
CA ILE A 143 15.42 20.85 -7.62
C ILE A 143 15.43 20.49 -9.13
N ALA A 144 14.47 19.67 -9.57
CA ALA A 144 14.34 19.26 -10.96
C ALA A 144 13.93 20.42 -11.88
N ARG A 145 12.96 21.24 -11.43
CA ARG A 145 12.42 22.38 -12.17
C ARG A 145 13.50 23.41 -12.51
N TYR A 146 14.40 23.68 -11.57
CA TYR A 146 15.46 24.68 -11.74
C TYR A 146 16.83 24.08 -12.11
N GLY A 147 16.92 22.76 -12.32
CA GLY A 147 18.15 22.09 -12.75
C GLY A 147 19.33 22.33 -11.81
N LEU A 148 19.11 22.20 -10.50
CA LEU A 148 20.17 22.40 -9.51
C LEU A 148 21.15 21.23 -9.53
N THR A 149 22.44 21.56 -9.54
CA THR A 149 23.50 20.54 -9.44
C THR A 149 23.55 19.96 -8.03
N PRO A 150 24.11 18.75 -7.82
CA PRO A 150 24.21 18.16 -6.48
C PRO A 150 24.83 19.10 -5.44
N ARG A 151 25.86 19.87 -5.83
CA ARG A 151 26.52 20.84 -4.95
C ARG A 151 25.67 22.06 -4.65
N GLU A 152 24.86 22.52 -5.59
CA GLU A 152 23.90 23.60 -5.36
C GLU A 152 22.76 23.13 -4.44
N THR A 153 22.31 21.88 -4.58
CA THR A 153 21.31 21.27 -3.71
C THR A 153 21.80 21.15 -2.27
N ASP A 154 23.06 20.74 -2.06
CA ASP A 154 23.66 20.65 -0.72
C ASP A 154 23.70 22.03 -0.03
N VAL A 155 24.09 23.07 -0.78
CA VAL A 155 24.11 24.46 -0.30
C VAL A 155 22.69 24.95 -0.02
N LEU A 156 21.73 24.71 -0.92
CA LEU A 156 20.33 25.10 -0.75
C LEU A 156 19.71 24.47 0.51
N ARG A 157 19.91 23.16 0.72
CA ARG A 157 19.39 22.45 1.89
C ARG A 157 20.00 23.00 3.19
N ALA A 158 21.30 23.22 3.22
CA ALA A 158 21.98 23.77 4.39
C ALA A 158 21.53 25.21 4.72
N VAL A 159 21.30 26.02 3.69
CA VAL A 159 20.82 27.41 3.82
C VAL A 159 19.36 27.47 4.24
N ALA A 160 18.55 26.48 3.82
CA ALA A 160 17.13 26.39 4.13
C ALA A 160 16.82 25.82 5.51
N CYS A 161 17.67 24.93 6.05
CA CYS A 161 17.43 24.35 7.38
C CYS A 161 17.43 25.39 8.51
N ASP A 162 18.37 26.35 8.53
CA ASP A 162 18.52 27.35 9.61
C ASP A 162 19.05 28.68 9.10
N GLU A 163 18.87 29.79 9.84
CA GLU A 163 19.48 31.11 9.56
C GLU A 163 20.97 31.24 9.99
N ARG A 164 21.70 30.13 10.06
CA ARG A 164 23.11 30.14 10.49
C ARG A 164 23.99 30.98 9.54
N PRO A 165 25.11 31.55 10.03
CA PRO A 165 26.02 32.35 9.21
C PRO A 165 26.62 31.52 8.07
N LEU A 166 26.77 32.11 6.89
CA LEU A 166 27.35 31.44 5.71
C LEU A 166 28.75 30.85 5.95
N LYS A 167 29.50 31.41 6.91
CA LYS A 167 30.81 30.89 7.31
C LYS A 167 30.71 29.51 7.96
N GLN A 168 29.73 29.29 8.84
CA GLN A 168 29.50 27.97 9.45
C GLN A 168 29.02 26.95 8.43
N ILE A 169 28.18 27.36 7.48
CA ILE A 169 27.75 26.50 6.37
C ILE A 169 28.94 26.10 5.48
N ALA A 170 29.88 27.01 5.25
CA ALA A 170 31.10 26.74 4.51
C ALA A 170 31.98 25.70 5.23
N ASP A 171 32.14 25.85 6.55
CA ASP A 171 32.89 24.91 7.39
C ASP A 171 32.23 23.51 7.40
N ASP A 172 30.89 23.44 7.56
CA ASP A 172 30.10 22.19 7.54
C ASP A 172 30.19 21.47 6.19
N LEU A 173 30.18 22.21 5.08
CA LEU A 173 30.26 21.67 3.72
C LEU A 173 31.70 21.40 3.26
N GLY A 174 32.71 21.78 4.06
CA GLY A 174 34.13 21.61 3.74
C GLY A 174 34.59 22.43 2.53
N ILE A 175 33.94 23.57 2.25
CA ILE A 175 34.26 24.46 1.12
C ILE A 175 34.53 25.89 1.58
N SER A 176 35.18 26.70 0.74
CA SER A 176 35.44 28.09 1.10
C SER A 176 34.14 28.92 1.12
N LEU A 177 34.09 29.95 1.98
CA LEU A 177 32.98 30.90 2.02
C LEU A 177 32.69 31.51 0.64
N ARG A 178 33.75 31.80 -0.14
CA ARG A 178 33.64 32.31 -1.51
C ARG A 178 32.93 31.32 -2.44
N MET A 179 33.14 30.02 -2.24
CA MET A 179 32.47 28.96 -3.02
C MET A 179 31.00 28.84 -2.64
N VAL A 180 30.66 28.91 -1.34
CA VAL A 180 29.26 28.97 -0.87
C VAL A 180 28.55 30.16 -1.49
N GLN A 181 29.16 31.36 -1.44
CA GLN A 181 28.60 32.57 -2.04
C GLN A 181 28.40 32.42 -3.56
N ARG A 182 29.36 31.83 -4.26
CA ARG A 182 29.25 31.55 -5.71
C ARG A 182 28.08 30.61 -6.02
N HIS A 183 27.95 29.50 -5.28
CA HIS A 183 26.82 28.58 -5.46
C HIS A 183 25.49 29.25 -5.14
N LEU A 184 25.44 30.08 -4.10
CA LEU A 184 24.24 30.84 -3.73
C LEU A 184 23.82 31.82 -4.84
N THR A 185 24.77 32.55 -5.44
CA THR A 185 24.49 33.43 -6.58
C THR A 185 23.92 32.67 -7.76
N ASN A 186 24.51 31.52 -8.11
CA ASN A 186 23.98 30.68 -9.18
C ASN A 186 22.56 30.16 -8.87
N ILE A 187 22.28 29.81 -7.61
CA ILE A 187 20.94 29.38 -7.18
C ILE A 187 19.94 30.53 -7.33
N TYR A 188 20.31 31.73 -6.90
CA TYR A 188 19.49 32.94 -7.05
C TYR A 188 19.17 33.25 -8.52
N GLU A 189 20.17 33.18 -9.41
CA GLU A 189 19.98 33.36 -10.85
C GLU A 189 19.06 32.29 -11.45
N LYS A 190 19.20 31.03 -11.04
CA LYS A 190 18.36 29.93 -11.53
C LYS A 190 16.93 30.01 -11.03
N THR A 191 16.72 30.44 -9.79
CA THR A 191 15.41 30.46 -9.12
C THR A 191 14.69 31.80 -9.25
N ASP A 192 15.31 32.81 -9.87
CA ASP A 192 14.84 34.19 -9.95
C ASP A 192 14.51 34.81 -8.56
N THR A 193 15.27 34.39 -7.54
CA THR A 193 15.15 34.91 -6.18
C THR A 193 16.35 35.76 -5.82
N GLN A 194 16.16 36.79 -4.99
CA GLN A 194 17.23 37.74 -4.62
C GLN A 194 17.59 37.71 -3.14
N THR A 195 16.82 36.97 -2.33
CA THR A 195 17.00 36.93 -0.89
C THR A 195 16.96 35.49 -0.39
N ARG A 196 17.71 35.23 0.68
CA ARG A 196 17.71 33.94 1.36
C ARG A 196 16.29 33.54 1.78
N THR A 197 15.55 34.50 2.35
CA THR A 197 14.17 34.29 2.81
C THR A 197 13.22 33.94 1.66
N GLY A 198 13.34 34.61 0.51
CA GLY A 198 12.55 34.30 -0.69
C GLY A 198 12.85 32.90 -1.22
N LEU A 199 14.12 32.54 -1.30
CA LEU A 199 14.57 31.21 -1.71
C LEU A 199 14.08 30.10 -0.77
N THR A 200 14.15 30.31 0.55
CA THR A 200 13.64 29.34 1.53
C THR A 200 12.13 29.20 1.48
N LYS A 201 11.42 30.30 1.18
CA LYS A 201 9.96 30.31 1.06
C LYS A 201 9.50 29.46 -0.11
N GLU A 202 10.11 29.68 -1.28
CA GLU A 202 9.81 28.88 -2.47
C GLU A 202 10.20 27.41 -2.30
N PHE A 203 11.34 27.13 -1.65
CA PHE A 203 11.82 25.77 -1.43
C PHE A 203 10.97 24.97 -0.42
N MET A 204 10.42 25.62 0.61
CA MET A 204 9.62 24.96 1.65
C MET A 204 8.10 24.97 1.38
N GLY A 205 7.64 25.68 0.33
CA GLY A 205 6.22 25.78 -0.01
C GLY A 205 5.35 26.44 1.07
N LYS A 206 5.91 27.40 1.85
CA LYS A 206 5.20 28.14 2.91
C LYS A 206 4.91 29.59 2.53
#